data_AF-A0A7C3CG81-F1
#
_entry.id   AF-A0A7C3CG81-F1
#
_cell.length_a   1.000
_cell.length_b   1.000
_cell.length_c   1.000
_cell.angle_alpha   90.00
_cell.angle_beta   90.00
_cell.angle_gamma   90.00
#
_symmetry.space_group_name_H-M   'P 1'
#
loop_
_entity.id
_entity.type
_entity.pdbx_description
1 polymer ?
#
loop_
_entity_poly.entity_id
_entity_poly.type
_entity_poly.pdbx_seq_one_letter_code
_entity_poly.pdbx_strand_id
1 'polypeptide(L)'
;MWWFVGGRYSRFSAYPLNPRRVMAHLRNVASGRSPLMAGHNPAGAWMIVILITLLFGLTLTGVITLGGEEDLGPLRAWVSYRLGDAAGEVHELLAWLLVAAIAGHLAGVFMETKVFGHPLLRAMTRGTMPVPPQEAERGGMALRGLVVFLLALGLFTVVWNGLSATPDTRWRQVTYIKAYADNCGDCHHAHHPSLRTADMWERIVRGLEDHYGEDATVGGKTEEEILAFLKANGAEFFDTEAAVRLGRAETEDLRISSAPWWKMRHGDIPKEVFASAEIGSPANCNACHGDAETGRFDDARIRIPEKARAAAGQS
;
A
#
# COMPACT_ATOMS: atom_id res chain seq x y z
N MET A 1 19.62 -2.65 15.86
CA MET A 1 19.99 -3.37 17.10
C MET A 1 21.45 -3.84 17.12
N TRP A 2 21.88 -4.76 16.26
CA TRP A 2 23.26 -5.29 16.27
C TRP A 2 24.34 -4.25 16.00
N TRP A 3 24.01 -3.15 15.32
CA TRP A 3 24.86 -1.96 15.23
C TRP A 3 25.24 -1.34 16.59
N PHE A 4 24.43 -1.53 17.63
CA PHE A 4 24.62 -0.97 18.98
C PHE A 4 25.16 -1.99 19.98
N VAL A 5 24.67 -3.24 19.95
CA VAL A 5 25.01 -4.28 20.94
C VAL A 5 25.86 -5.43 20.40
N GLY A 6 26.17 -5.42 19.11
CA GLY A 6 26.98 -6.46 18.44
C GLY A 6 28.49 -6.30 18.63
N GLY A 7 29.22 -7.29 18.11
CA GLY A 7 30.68 -7.31 18.09
C GLY A 7 31.29 -6.21 17.22
N ARG A 8 32.62 -6.05 17.26
CA ARG A 8 33.37 -5.00 16.56
C ARG A 8 32.98 -4.88 15.09
N TYR A 9 32.88 -6.00 14.37
CA TYR A 9 32.56 -6.01 12.93
C TYR A 9 31.09 -5.75 12.61
N SER A 10 30.20 -5.82 13.60
CA SER A 10 28.77 -5.53 13.45
C SER A 10 28.41 -4.09 13.78
N ARG A 11 29.31 -3.32 14.42
CA ARG A 11 29.06 -1.92 14.79
C ARG A 11 29.16 -0.99 13.59
N PHE A 12 28.33 0.03 13.57
CA PHE A 12 28.35 1.06 12.52
C PHE A 12 29.72 1.75 12.40
N SER A 13 30.42 1.95 13.54
CA SER A 13 31.75 2.57 13.57
C SER A 13 32.84 1.76 12.85
N ALA A 14 32.62 0.47 12.59
CA ALA A 14 33.54 -0.37 11.83
C ALA A 14 33.33 -0.29 10.31
N TYR A 15 32.29 0.40 9.83
CA TYR A 15 32.00 0.50 8.40
C TYR A 15 32.88 1.58 7.76
N PRO A 16 33.61 1.27 6.67
CA PRO A 16 34.45 2.24 5.97
C PRO A 16 33.64 3.20 5.07
N LEU A 17 32.69 3.96 5.64
CA LEU A 17 31.76 4.86 4.95
C LEU A 17 32.39 6.20 4.50
N ASN A 18 33.59 6.16 3.94
CA ASN A 18 34.24 7.35 3.38
C ASN A 18 34.04 7.40 1.85
N PRO A 19 33.43 8.45 1.28
CA PRO A 19 33.21 8.57 -0.16
C PRO A 19 34.48 8.42 -1.02
N ARG A 20 35.63 8.89 -0.51
CA ARG A 20 36.91 8.74 -1.22
C ARG A 20 37.39 7.29 -1.24
N ARG A 21 37.14 6.53 -0.17
CA ARG A 21 37.53 5.11 -0.07
C ARG A 21 36.68 4.23 -0.97
N VAL A 22 35.37 4.49 -1.09
CA VAL A 22 34.54 3.74 -2.03
C VAL A 22 34.93 4.03 -3.47
N MET A 23 35.18 5.29 -3.84
CA MET A 23 35.65 5.63 -5.19
C MET A 23 37.01 4.99 -5.51
N ALA A 24 37.96 5.01 -4.56
CA ALA A 24 39.25 4.34 -4.73
C ALA A 24 39.08 2.82 -4.88
N HIS A 25 38.21 2.20 -4.09
CA HIS A 25 37.92 0.78 -4.19
C HIS A 25 37.28 0.41 -5.53
N LEU A 26 36.30 1.20 -6.02
CA LEU A 26 35.69 0.99 -7.34
C LEU A 26 36.73 1.09 -8.47
N ARG A 27 37.68 2.03 -8.40
CA ARG A 27 38.79 2.12 -9.37
C ARG A 27 39.74 0.93 -9.30
N ASN A 28 40.06 0.45 -8.10
CA ASN A 28 40.90 -0.74 -7.92
C ASN A 28 40.21 -1.98 -8.50
N VAL A 29 38.92 -2.15 -8.24
CA VAL A 29 38.10 -3.21 -8.81
C VAL A 29 38.05 -3.12 -10.33
N ALA A 30 37.83 -1.93 -10.90
CA ALA A 30 37.86 -1.71 -12.34
C ALA A 30 39.23 -1.98 -12.99
N SER A 31 40.31 -1.90 -12.22
CA SER A 31 41.68 -2.26 -12.65
C SER A 31 42.06 -3.71 -12.31
N GLY A 32 41.09 -4.54 -11.91
CA GLY A 32 41.29 -5.97 -11.63
C GLY A 32 41.93 -6.28 -10.28
N ARG A 33 41.86 -5.37 -9.30
CA ARG A 33 42.43 -5.54 -7.95
C ARG A 33 41.37 -5.37 -6.87
N SER A 34 41.08 -6.42 -6.10
CA SER A 34 40.28 -6.32 -4.87
C SER A 34 41.05 -6.96 -3.71
N PRO A 35 41.59 -6.17 -2.75
CA PRO A 35 42.24 -6.74 -1.58
C PRO A 35 41.20 -7.33 -0.61
N LEU A 36 41.44 -8.56 -0.14
CA LEU A 36 40.61 -9.19 0.88
C LEU A 36 40.68 -8.40 2.19
N MET A 37 39.51 -8.01 2.72
CA MET A 37 39.37 -7.31 4.00
C MET A 37 38.58 -8.18 4.97
N ALA A 38 39.01 -8.25 6.24
CA ALA A 38 38.33 -9.02 7.29
C ALA A 38 36.97 -8.48 7.71
N GLY A 39 36.62 -7.27 7.27
CA GLY A 39 35.31 -6.65 7.46
C GLY A 39 34.59 -6.42 6.13
N HIS A 40 33.83 -5.34 6.06
CA HIS A 40 33.19 -4.94 4.82
C HIS A 40 34.19 -4.18 3.93
N ASN A 41 34.26 -4.55 2.65
CA ASN A 41 34.90 -3.68 1.67
C ASN A 41 34.13 -2.34 1.57
N PRO A 42 34.76 -1.25 1.10
CA PRO A 42 34.09 0.05 1.03
C PRO A 42 32.79 0.05 0.22
N ALA A 43 32.73 -0.63 -0.93
CA ALA A 43 31.51 -0.68 -1.74
C ALA A 43 30.38 -1.45 -1.06
N GLY A 44 30.68 -2.61 -0.47
CA GLY A 44 29.72 -3.44 0.26
C GLY A 44 29.21 -2.74 1.53
N ALA A 45 30.06 -2.00 2.23
CA ALA A 45 29.65 -1.20 3.39
C ALA A 45 28.61 -0.14 3.01
N TRP A 46 28.82 0.60 1.92
CA TRP A 46 27.83 1.54 1.39
C TRP A 46 26.57 0.84 0.92
N MET A 47 26.68 -0.31 0.24
CA MET A 47 25.54 -1.07 -0.24
C MET A 47 24.63 -1.53 0.92
N ILE A 48 25.19 -1.99 2.04
CA ILE A 48 24.40 -2.35 3.23
C ILE A 48 23.60 -1.15 3.75
N VAL A 49 24.24 0.02 3.85
CA VAL A 49 23.56 1.25 4.29
C VAL A 49 22.43 1.62 3.32
N ILE A 50 22.71 1.60 2.02
CA ILE A 50 21.70 1.87 0.98
C ILE A 50 20.51 0.92 1.11
N LEU A 51 20.75 -0.40 1.17
CA LEU A 51 19.69 -1.39 1.28
C LEU A 51 18.86 -1.22 2.55
N ILE A 52 19.49 -0.99 3.70
CA ILE A 52 18.79 -0.76 4.98
C ILE A 52 17.98 0.54 4.93
N THR A 53 18.54 1.62 4.38
CA THR A 53 17.83 2.90 4.24
C THR A 53 16.62 2.78 3.31
N LEU A 54 16.76 2.09 2.17
CA LEU A 54 15.66 1.85 1.24
C LEU A 54 14.57 0.98 1.89
N LEU A 55 14.94 -0.10 2.57
CA LEU A 55 13.99 -0.96 3.29
C LEU A 55 13.27 -0.24 4.42
N PHE A 56 13.97 0.64 5.15
CA PHE A 56 13.35 1.48 6.17
C PHE A 56 12.37 2.46 5.54
N GLY A 57 12.76 3.12 4.45
CA GLY A 57 11.90 4.02 3.69
C GLY A 57 10.64 3.32 3.19
N LEU A 58 10.77 2.13 2.59
CA LEU A 58 9.67 1.30 2.12
C LEU A 58 8.71 0.92 3.25
N THR A 59 9.24 0.49 4.40
CA THR A 59 8.39 0.17 5.56
C THR A 59 7.62 1.41 6.03
N LEU A 60 8.28 2.56 6.10
CA LEU A 60 7.65 3.80 6.56
C LEU A 60 6.56 4.26 5.59
N THR A 61 6.86 4.34 4.29
CA THR A 61 5.88 4.76 3.29
C THR A 61 4.75 3.76 3.16
N GLY A 62 5.03 2.45 3.23
CA GLY A 62 3.99 1.42 3.17
C GLY A 62 3.00 1.48 4.34
N VAL A 63 3.45 1.79 5.57
CA VAL A 63 2.55 1.98 6.71
C VAL A 63 1.72 3.27 6.57
N ILE A 64 2.26 4.31 5.94
CA ILE A 64 1.51 5.55 5.64
C ILE A 64 0.47 5.29 4.54
N THR A 65 0.83 4.63 3.45
CA THR A 65 -0.08 4.22 2.37
C THR A 65 -1.23 3.37 2.91
N LEU A 66 -0.91 2.33 3.71
CA LEU A 66 -1.92 1.48 4.35
C LEU A 66 -2.89 2.28 5.23
N GLY A 67 -2.40 3.33 5.90
CA GLY A 67 -3.23 4.19 6.75
C GLY A 67 -4.10 5.19 5.98
N GLY A 68 -3.55 5.83 4.96
CA GLY A 68 -4.22 6.92 4.26
C GLY A 68 -5.02 6.46 3.05
N GLU A 69 -4.40 5.67 2.17
CA GLU A 69 -5.02 5.25 0.91
C GLU A 69 -6.05 4.14 1.15
N GLU A 70 -5.67 3.14 1.95
CA GLU A 70 -6.49 1.96 2.24
C GLU A 70 -7.36 2.13 3.50
N ASP A 71 -7.23 3.22 4.26
CA ASP A 71 -7.95 3.44 5.54
C ASP A 71 -7.80 2.28 6.58
N LEU A 72 -6.65 1.58 6.55
CA LEU A 72 -6.34 0.40 7.36
C LEU A 72 -5.12 0.58 8.28
N GLY A 73 -4.97 -0.32 9.24
CA GLY A 73 -3.78 -0.39 10.09
C GLY A 73 -3.63 0.76 11.10
N PRO A 74 -2.42 0.93 11.67
CA PRO A 74 -2.19 1.77 12.84
C PRO A 74 -2.17 3.26 12.53
N LEU A 75 -2.16 3.69 11.26
CA LEU A 75 -2.12 5.11 10.92
C LEU A 75 -3.45 5.64 10.37
N ARG A 76 -4.49 4.80 10.27
CA ARG A 76 -5.79 5.17 9.71
C ARG A 76 -6.43 6.40 10.35
N ALA A 77 -6.28 6.61 11.67
CA ALA A 77 -6.91 7.77 12.31
C ALA A 77 -6.16 9.10 12.07
N TRP A 78 -4.95 9.06 11.48
CA TRP A 78 -4.04 10.21 11.43
C TRP A 78 -3.55 10.60 10.03
N VAL A 79 -3.65 9.71 9.05
CA VAL A 79 -3.13 9.94 7.70
C VAL A 79 -4.31 10.13 6.74
N SER A 80 -4.34 11.24 6.00
CA SER A 80 -5.35 11.47 4.98
C SER A 80 -5.09 10.69 3.70
N TYR A 81 -6.13 10.53 2.86
CA TYR A 81 -6.01 9.87 1.56
C TYR A 81 -4.86 10.44 0.74
N ARG A 82 -4.81 11.78 0.61
CA ARG A 82 -3.76 12.46 -0.17
C ARG A 82 -2.34 12.16 0.31
N LEU A 83 -2.15 12.01 1.63
CA LEU A 83 -0.84 11.68 2.18
C LEU A 83 -0.50 10.20 1.96
N GLY A 84 -1.49 9.31 2.04
CA GLY A 84 -1.36 7.90 1.70
C GLY A 84 -0.97 7.68 0.24
N ASP A 85 -1.70 8.32 -0.68
CA ASP A 85 -1.49 8.29 -2.13
C ASP A 85 -0.07 8.80 -2.50
N ALA A 86 0.33 9.95 -1.96
CA ALA A 86 1.67 10.48 -2.16
C ALA A 86 2.76 9.56 -1.57
N ALA A 87 2.50 8.91 -0.42
CA ALA A 87 3.42 7.92 0.13
C ALA A 87 3.50 6.67 -0.76
N GLY A 88 2.40 6.29 -1.43
CA GLY A 88 2.34 5.21 -2.42
C GLY A 88 3.26 5.46 -3.61
N GLU A 89 3.22 6.67 -4.19
CA GLU A 89 4.13 7.06 -5.27
C GLU A 89 5.61 6.97 -4.85
N VAL A 90 5.93 7.46 -3.64
CA VAL A 90 7.29 7.36 -3.08
C VAL A 90 7.65 5.90 -2.81
N HIS A 91 6.70 5.07 -2.36
CA HIS A 91 6.92 3.65 -2.13
C HIS A 91 7.30 2.93 -3.42
N GLU A 92 6.60 3.19 -4.53
CA GLU A 92 6.92 2.60 -5.83
C GLU A 92 8.33 3.01 -6.30
N LEU A 93 8.69 4.29 -6.19
CA LEU A 93 10.04 4.77 -6.51
C LEU A 93 11.10 4.05 -5.65
N LEU A 94 10.90 3.97 -4.33
CA LEU A 94 11.82 3.28 -3.43
C LEU A 94 11.93 1.79 -3.76
N ALA A 95 10.86 1.15 -4.23
CA ALA A 95 10.87 -0.26 -4.62
C ALA A 95 11.74 -0.47 -5.86
N TRP A 96 11.60 0.38 -6.88
CA TRP A 96 12.46 0.33 -8.06
C TRP A 96 13.94 0.60 -7.74
N LEU A 97 14.21 1.58 -6.87
CA LEU A 97 15.57 1.83 -6.37
C LEU A 97 16.14 0.63 -5.61
N LEU A 98 15.31 -0.05 -4.81
CA LEU A 98 15.71 -1.26 -4.09
C LEU A 98 16.03 -2.40 -5.06
N VAL A 99 15.20 -2.63 -6.09
CA VAL A 99 15.48 -3.65 -7.12
C VAL A 99 16.81 -3.36 -7.82
N ALA A 100 17.07 -2.10 -8.20
CA ALA A 100 18.35 -1.70 -8.78
C ALA A 100 19.53 -1.92 -7.82
N ALA A 101 19.38 -1.58 -6.54
CA ALA A 101 20.40 -1.80 -5.51
C ALA A 101 20.66 -3.29 -5.28
N ILE A 102 19.62 -4.14 -5.26
CA ILE A 102 19.75 -5.60 -5.15
C ILE A 102 20.52 -6.14 -6.36
N ALA A 103 20.17 -5.72 -7.59
CA ALA A 103 20.89 -6.14 -8.78
C ALA A 103 22.38 -5.77 -8.72
N GLY A 104 22.68 -4.53 -8.31
CA GLY A 104 24.06 -4.07 -8.10
C GLY A 104 24.79 -4.84 -7.00
N HIS A 105 24.09 -5.16 -5.90
CA HIS A 105 24.63 -5.97 -4.82
C HIS A 105 24.99 -7.39 -5.29
N LEU A 106 24.09 -8.06 -5.99
CA LEU A 106 24.32 -9.40 -6.53
C LEU A 106 25.47 -9.42 -7.54
N ALA A 107 25.57 -8.42 -8.41
CA ALA A 107 26.70 -8.26 -9.33
C ALA A 107 28.03 -8.09 -8.56
N GLY A 108 28.04 -7.29 -7.48
CA GLY A 108 29.20 -7.13 -6.61
C GLY A 108 29.61 -8.44 -5.92
N VAL A 109 28.66 -9.17 -5.35
CA VAL A 109 28.91 -10.48 -4.73
C VAL A 109 29.44 -11.50 -5.74
N PHE A 110 28.87 -11.53 -6.94
CA PHE A 110 29.33 -12.38 -8.03
C PHE A 110 30.78 -12.06 -8.42
N MET A 111 31.10 -10.79 -8.62
CA MET A 111 32.44 -10.35 -8.98
C MET A 111 33.47 -10.70 -7.90
N GLU A 112 33.18 -10.41 -6.64
CA GLU A 112 34.06 -10.76 -5.51
C GLU A 112 34.27 -12.28 -5.38
N THR A 113 33.22 -13.08 -5.60
CA THR A 113 33.31 -14.53 -5.45
C THR A 113 33.96 -15.22 -6.65
N LYS A 114 33.65 -14.79 -7.88
CA LYS A 114 34.07 -15.49 -9.11
C LYS A 114 35.30 -14.88 -9.76
N VAL A 115 35.42 -13.55 -9.77
CA VAL A 115 36.56 -12.85 -10.38
C VAL A 115 37.72 -12.77 -9.41
N PHE A 116 37.45 -12.37 -8.16
CA PHE A 116 38.49 -12.19 -7.13
C PHE A 116 38.68 -13.41 -6.23
N GLY A 117 37.81 -14.43 -6.33
CA GLY A 117 37.96 -15.69 -5.59
C GLY A 117 37.72 -15.57 -4.08
N HIS A 118 37.06 -14.49 -3.61
CA HIS A 118 36.80 -14.27 -2.20
C HIS A 118 35.67 -15.19 -1.70
N PRO A 119 35.82 -15.87 -0.55
CA PRO A 119 34.85 -16.85 -0.06
C PRO A 119 33.65 -16.19 0.65
N LEU A 120 33.04 -15.16 0.05
CA LEU A 120 31.96 -14.37 0.66
C LEU A 120 30.76 -15.23 1.04
N LEU A 121 30.30 -16.10 0.13
CA LEU A 121 29.15 -16.97 0.39
C LEU A 121 29.39 -17.91 1.59
N ARG A 122 30.63 -18.43 1.73
CA ARG A 122 31.01 -19.29 2.86
C ARG A 122 31.02 -18.47 4.16
N ALA A 123 31.51 -17.24 4.11
CA ALA A 123 31.51 -16.35 5.28
C ALA A 123 30.10 -15.99 5.75
N MET A 124 29.16 -15.76 4.82
CA MET A 124 27.76 -15.46 5.14
C MET A 124 27.00 -16.67 5.71
N THR A 125 27.21 -17.86 5.15
CA THR A 125 26.47 -19.07 5.56
C THR A 125 27.02 -19.68 6.84
N ARG A 126 28.35 -19.67 7.04
CA ARG A 126 28.98 -20.25 8.23
C ARG A 126 29.27 -19.24 9.33
N GLY A 127 29.05 -17.95 9.08
CA GLY A 127 29.38 -16.87 10.03
C GLY A 127 30.88 -16.79 10.39
N THR A 128 31.75 -17.41 9.60
CA THR A 128 33.19 -17.51 9.87
C THR A 128 33.98 -17.17 8.61
N MET A 129 34.93 -16.25 8.75
CA MET A 129 35.85 -15.87 7.69
C MET A 129 37.28 -16.19 8.17
N PRO A 130 38.13 -16.81 7.33
CA PRO A 130 39.54 -16.97 7.66
C PRO A 130 40.22 -15.60 7.64
N VAL A 131 40.56 -15.08 8.82
CA VAL A 131 41.24 -13.81 9.03
C VAL A 131 42.49 -14.02 9.88
N PRO A 132 43.50 -13.14 9.81
CA PRO A 132 44.67 -13.22 10.67
C PRO A 132 44.27 -13.31 12.16
N PRO A 133 45.03 -14.04 13.00
CA PRO A 133 44.67 -14.26 14.42
C PRO A 133 44.44 -12.98 15.24
N GLN A 134 45.07 -11.88 14.81
CA GLN A 134 44.98 -10.54 15.42
C GLN A 134 43.60 -9.89 15.21
N GLU A 135 42.84 -10.37 14.23
CA GLU A 135 41.54 -9.85 13.80
C GLU A 135 40.38 -10.75 14.27
N ALA A 136 40.67 -11.84 14.99
CA ALA A 136 39.67 -12.77 15.51
C ALA A 136 38.93 -12.21 16.74
N GLU A 137 37.60 -12.10 16.68
CA GLU A 137 36.76 -11.75 17.84
C GLU A 137 36.22 -12.99 18.57
N ARG A 138 36.14 -12.92 19.91
CA ARG A 138 35.52 -13.97 20.76
C ARG A 138 34.01 -13.76 20.89
N GLY A 139 33.25 -14.82 20.66
CA GLY A 139 31.78 -14.83 20.72
C GLY A 139 31.23 -14.77 22.16
N GLY A 140 30.27 -13.86 22.39
CA GLY A 140 29.59 -13.73 23.70
C GLY A 140 28.43 -12.72 23.74
N MET A 141 27.98 -12.19 22.60
CA MET A 141 27.03 -11.06 22.55
C MET A 141 25.61 -11.45 22.07
N ALA A 142 25.36 -12.72 21.77
CA ALA A 142 24.09 -13.19 21.22
C ALA A 142 22.89 -12.98 22.18
N LEU A 143 23.07 -13.25 23.47
CA LEU A 143 21.99 -13.13 24.46
C LEU A 143 21.54 -11.68 24.69
N ARG A 144 22.49 -10.72 24.74
CA ARG A 144 22.15 -9.28 24.88
C ARG A 144 21.39 -8.76 23.67
N GLY A 145 21.82 -9.16 22.47
CA GLY A 145 21.08 -8.85 21.25
C GLY A 145 19.68 -9.47 21.25
N LEU A 146 19.53 -10.72 21.68
CA LEU A 146 18.21 -11.35 21.78
C LEU A 146 17.28 -10.60 22.75
N VAL A 147 17.77 -10.19 23.92
CA VAL A 147 16.95 -9.43 24.89
C VAL A 147 16.50 -8.09 24.30
N VAL A 148 17.40 -7.34 23.68
CA VAL A 148 17.05 -6.05 23.03
C VAL A 148 16.06 -6.26 21.90
N PHE A 149 16.18 -7.35 21.14
CA PHE A 149 15.24 -7.69 20.06
C PHE A 149 13.84 -7.91 20.60
N LEU A 150 13.72 -8.75 21.64
CA LEU A 150 12.43 -9.07 22.24
C LEU A 150 11.77 -7.85 22.87
N LEU A 151 12.54 -6.96 23.51
CA LEU A 151 12.03 -5.69 24.04
C LEU A 151 11.55 -4.75 22.92
N ALA A 152 12.32 -4.62 21.84
CA ALA A 152 11.93 -3.80 20.70
C ALA A 152 10.68 -4.35 20.00
N LEU A 153 10.59 -5.67 19.85
CA LEU A 153 9.41 -6.36 19.30
C LEU A 153 8.19 -6.18 20.21
N GLY A 154 8.36 -6.34 21.52
CA GLY A 154 7.28 -6.11 22.49
C GLY A 154 6.76 -4.68 22.44
N LEU A 155 7.67 -3.69 22.43
CA LEU A 155 7.31 -2.28 22.30
C LEU A 155 6.60 -2.01 20.96
N PHE A 156 7.14 -2.53 19.86
CA PHE A 156 6.51 -2.40 18.54
C PHE A 156 5.08 -2.94 18.55
N THR A 157 4.85 -4.13 19.09
CA THR A 157 3.52 -4.74 19.19
C THR A 157 2.57 -3.89 20.03
N VAL A 158 3.02 -3.38 21.18
CA VAL A 158 2.19 -2.53 22.06
C VAL A 158 1.81 -1.22 21.34
N VAL A 159 2.77 -0.55 20.72
CA VAL A 159 2.54 0.69 19.98
C VAL A 159 1.62 0.44 18.78
N TRP A 160 1.87 -0.61 18.00
CA TRP A 160 1.06 -0.97 16.84
C TRP A 160 -0.40 -1.24 17.23
N ASN A 161 -0.64 -2.02 18.28
CA ASN A 161 -1.99 -2.32 18.75
C ASN A 161 -2.66 -1.08 19.35
N GLY A 162 -1.95 -0.27 20.13
CA GLY A 162 -2.49 0.98 20.69
C GLY A 162 -2.92 1.97 19.61
N LEU A 163 -2.08 2.13 18.58
CA LEU A 163 -2.41 2.97 17.44
C LEU A 163 -3.58 2.39 16.62
N SER A 164 -3.57 1.08 16.33
CA SER A 164 -4.65 0.42 15.58
C SER A 164 -6.00 0.45 16.29
N ALA A 165 -6.00 0.45 17.63
CA ALA A 165 -7.21 0.54 18.44
C ALA A 165 -7.82 1.95 18.49
N THR A 166 -7.13 2.96 17.97
CA THR A 166 -7.65 4.33 17.98
C THR A 166 -8.85 4.43 17.03
N PRO A 167 -9.99 4.99 17.47
CA PRO A 167 -11.14 5.23 16.61
C PRO A 167 -10.75 6.17 15.47
N ASP A 168 -11.18 5.81 14.27
CA ASP A 168 -11.02 6.66 13.10
C ASP A 168 -12.07 7.77 13.13
N THR A 169 -11.64 8.98 13.47
CA THR A 169 -12.50 10.17 13.55
C THR A 169 -12.62 10.91 12.22
N ARG A 170 -11.85 10.50 11.19
CA ARG A 170 -11.94 11.07 9.83
C ARG A 170 -13.10 10.44 9.06
N TRP A 171 -13.39 9.17 9.34
CA TRP A 171 -14.51 8.45 8.75
C TRP A 171 -15.82 8.77 9.47
N ARG A 172 -16.90 8.93 8.69
CA ARG A 172 -18.26 9.15 9.19
C ARG A 172 -19.18 8.05 8.67
N GLN A 173 -20.02 7.52 9.55
CA GLN A 173 -21.11 6.63 9.13
C GLN A 173 -22.28 7.45 8.57
N VAL A 174 -22.87 6.99 7.47
CA VAL A 174 -24.10 7.58 6.92
C VAL A 174 -25.26 6.66 7.24
N THR A 175 -26.29 7.20 7.90
CA THR A 175 -27.57 6.52 8.06
C THR A 175 -28.48 6.96 6.94
N TYR A 176 -28.91 6.03 6.09
CA TYR A 176 -29.79 6.36 4.97
C TYR A 176 -31.17 6.77 5.48
N ILE A 177 -31.71 7.86 4.95
CA ILE A 177 -33.10 8.22 5.20
C ILE A 177 -34.02 7.27 4.42
N LYS A 178 -35.21 6.98 4.97
CA LYS A 178 -36.18 6.08 4.34
C LYS A 178 -36.50 6.48 2.89
N ALA A 179 -36.69 7.78 2.63
CA ALA A 179 -36.94 8.30 1.29
C ALA A 179 -35.85 7.91 0.29
N TYR A 180 -34.57 7.99 0.67
CA TYR A 180 -33.45 7.62 -0.20
C TYR A 180 -33.36 6.10 -0.39
N ALA A 181 -33.43 5.35 0.71
CA ALA A 181 -33.28 3.89 0.68
C ALA A 181 -34.38 3.21 -0.15
N ASP A 182 -35.62 3.67 -0.02
CA ASP A 182 -36.74 3.10 -0.77
C ASP A 182 -36.66 3.50 -2.25
N ASN A 183 -36.63 4.80 -2.56
CA ASN A 183 -36.78 5.24 -3.95
C ASN A 183 -35.52 5.05 -4.80
N CYS A 184 -34.32 5.15 -4.21
CA CYS A 184 -33.07 4.91 -4.93
C CYS A 184 -32.57 3.45 -4.81
N GLY A 185 -33.31 2.61 -4.08
CA GLY A 185 -33.04 1.18 -3.89
C GLY A 185 -33.91 0.24 -4.72
N ASP A 186 -34.95 0.76 -5.39
CA ASP A 186 -35.98 -0.05 -6.06
C ASP A 186 -35.47 -0.76 -7.33
N CYS A 187 -34.64 -0.10 -8.13
CA CYS A 187 -34.13 -0.67 -9.40
C CYS A 187 -32.69 -1.18 -9.30
N HIS A 188 -31.87 -0.55 -8.45
CA HIS A 188 -30.51 -0.92 -8.15
C HIS A 188 -30.25 -0.67 -6.67
N HIS A 189 -29.18 -1.22 -6.10
CA HIS A 189 -28.80 -0.90 -4.73
C HIS A 189 -28.59 0.61 -4.57
N ALA A 190 -29.11 1.19 -3.49
CA ALA A 190 -28.91 2.59 -3.17
C ALA A 190 -27.41 2.86 -2.98
N HIS A 191 -26.82 3.56 -3.95
CA HIS A 191 -25.40 3.86 -3.97
C HIS A 191 -24.98 4.65 -2.72
N HIS A 192 -23.74 4.46 -2.26
CA HIS A 192 -23.26 5.27 -1.14
C HIS A 192 -23.15 6.75 -1.57
N PRO A 193 -23.65 7.72 -0.79
CA PRO A 193 -23.64 9.14 -1.17
C PRO A 193 -22.25 9.72 -1.47
N SER A 194 -21.19 9.12 -0.94
CA SER A 194 -19.80 9.53 -1.25
C SER A 194 -19.36 9.22 -2.69
N LEU A 195 -20.15 8.49 -3.48
CA LEU A 195 -19.80 8.11 -4.85
C LEU A 195 -20.10 9.18 -5.91
N ARG A 196 -20.66 10.32 -5.50
CA ARG A 196 -20.77 11.55 -6.30
C ARG A 196 -20.70 12.79 -5.43
N THR A 197 -20.32 13.92 -6.02
CA THR A 197 -20.39 15.23 -5.35
C THR A 197 -21.84 15.70 -5.21
N ALA A 198 -22.10 16.66 -4.32
CA ALA A 198 -23.41 17.29 -4.20
C ALA A 198 -23.98 17.81 -5.54
N ASP A 199 -23.13 18.42 -6.38
CA ASP A 199 -23.52 18.94 -7.71
C ASP A 199 -23.92 17.83 -8.68
N MET A 200 -23.12 16.77 -8.75
CA MET A 200 -23.41 15.61 -9.60
C MET A 200 -24.69 14.90 -9.14
N TRP A 201 -24.89 14.74 -7.83
CA TRP A 201 -26.13 14.19 -7.30
C TRP A 201 -27.34 15.06 -7.64
N GLU A 202 -27.21 16.38 -7.58
CA GLU A 202 -28.27 17.28 -8.00
C GLU A 202 -28.63 17.08 -9.47
N ARG A 203 -27.64 17.01 -10.35
CA ARG A 203 -27.88 16.76 -11.78
C ARG A 203 -28.54 15.41 -12.03
N ILE A 204 -28.19 14.36 -11.27
CA ILE A 204 -28.84 13.04 -11.34
C ILE A 204 -30.30 13.13 -10.88
N VAL A 205 -30.56 13.71 -9.70
CA VAL A 205 -31.91 13.76 -9.11
C VAL A 205 -32.85 14.66 -9.91
N ARG A 206 -32.34 15.74 -10.51
CA ARG A 206 -33.14 16.65 -11.33
C ARG A 206 -33.41 16.14 -12.75
N GLY A 207 -32.76 15.05 -13.16
CA GLY A 207 -32.92 14.43 -14.48
C GLY A 207 -33.50 13.01 -14.40
N LEU A 208 -34.32 12.73 -13.39
CA LEU A 208 -34.87 11.38 -13.16
C LEU A 208 -35.87 10.93 -14.23
N GLU A 209 -36.42 11.87 -15.01
CA GLU A 209 -37.33 11.58 -16.13
C GLU A 209 -36.67 10.80 -17.27
N ASP A 210 -35.34 10.89 -17.41
CA ASP A 210 -34.53 10.07 -18.31
C ASP A 210 -33.33 9.51 -17.53
N HIS A 211 -33.64 8.65 -16.57
CA HIS A 211 -32.65 8.00 -15.73
C HIS A 211 -32.15 6.72 -16.41
N TYR A 212 -31.29 6.89 -17.41
CA TYR A 212 -30.63 5.79 -18.12
C TYR A 212 -31.57 4.89 -18.93
N GLY A 213 -32.59 5.49 -19.54
CA GLY A 213 -33.61 4.79 -20.33
C GLY A 213 -34.84 4.36 -19.53
N GLU A 214 -34.93 4.74 -18.26
CA GLU A 214 -36.08 4.52 -17.37
C GLU A 214 -36.55 5.86 -16.78
N ASP A 215 -37.84 5.98 -16.47
CA ASP A 215 -38.39 7.10 -15.69
C ASP A 215 -38.36 6.73 -14.21
N ALA A 216 -37.47 7.38 -13.46
CA ALA A 216 -37.27 7.19 -12.03
C ALA A 216 -37.77 8.39 -11.22
N THR A 217 -38.69 9.20 -11.78
CA THR A 217 -39.18 10.42 -11.12
C THR A 217 -39.81 10.13 -9.76
N VAL A 218 -39.48 10.96 -8.79
CA VAL A 218 -40.03 10.90 -7.43
C VAL A 218 -40.82 12.19 -7.15
N GLY A 219 -41.91 12.08 -6.40
CA GLY A 219 -42.79 13.22 -6.14
C GLY A 219 -42.07 14.36 -5.39
N GLY A 220 -42.37 15.62 -5.76
CA GLY A 220 -41.56 16.80 -5.41
C GLY A 220 -41.02 16.90 -3.98
N LYS A 221 -41.83 16.65 -2.93
CA LYS A 221 -41.30 16.71 -1.54
C LYS A 221 -40.25 15.62 -1.28
N THR A 222 -40.48 14.41 -1.79
CA THR A 222 -39.55 13.28 -1.68
C THR A 222 -38.26 13.56 -2.46
N GLU A 223 -38.36 14.17 -3.64
CA GLU A 223 -37.19 14.60 -4.42
C GLU A 223 -36.31 15.56 -3.63
N GLU A 224 -36.90 16.61 -3.03
CA GLU A 224 -36.16 17.59 -2.23
C GLU A 224 -35.54 16.97 -0.96
N GLU A 225 -36.24 16.05 -0.31
CA GLU A 225 -35.71 15.31 0.85
C GLU A 225 -34.49 14.45 0.47
N ILE A 226 -34.56 13.74 -0.66
CA ILE A 226 -33.44 12.94 -1.20
C ILE A 226 -32.28 13.86 -1.58
N LEU A 227 -32.55 14.95 -2.29
CA LEU A 227 -31.52 15.88 -2.72
C LEU A 227 -30.80 16.52 -1.53
N ALA A 228 -31.54 16.96 -0.51
CA ALA A 228 -30.96 17.51 0.71
C ALA A 228 -30.06 16.48 1.42
N PHE A 229 -30.48 15.22 1.48
CA PHE A 229 -29.68 14.13 2.04
C PHE A 229 -28.40 13.90 1.23
N LEU A 230 -28.48 13.78 -0.09
CA LEU A 230 -27.31 13.55 -0.95
C LEU A 230 -26.32 14.70 -0.88
N LYS A 231 -26.81 15.95 -0.93
CA LYS A 231 -25.96 17.14 -0.79
C LYS A 231 -25.24 17.22 0.56
N ALA A 232 -25.84 16.73 1.64
CA ALA A 232 -25.20 16.70 2.97
C ALA A 232 -24.19 15.55 3.16
N ASN A 233 -24.14 14.61 2.21
CA ASN A 233 -23.34 13.38 2.29
C ASN A 233 -22.54 13.11 1.01
N GLY A 234 -22.33 14.12 0.15
CA GLY A 234 -21.55 14.01 -1.08
C GLY A 234 -20.05 13.72 -0.85
N ALA A 235 -19.36 13.36 -1.93
CA ALA A 235 -17.94 12.97 -1.94
C ALA A 235 -16.97 13.99 -1.32
N GLU A 236 -17.33 15.27 -1.29
CA GLU A 236 -16.56 16.34 -0.64
C GLU A 236 -16.44 16.18 0.88
N PHE A 237 -17.31 15.38 1.52
CA PHE A 237 -17.30 15.13 2.96
C PHE A 237 -16.58 13.83 3.36
N PHE A 238 -16.00 13.10 2.40
CA PHE A 238 -15.33 11.82 2.61
C PHE A 238 -13.88 11.86 2.13
N ASP A 239 -12.98 11.28 2.92
CA ASP A 239 -11.55 11.19 2.63
C ASP A 239 -11.14 9.72 2.41
N THR A 240 -11.89 9.01 1.57
CA THR A 240 -11.65 7.60 1.18
C THR A 240 -11.20 7.52 -0.29
N GLU A 241 -10.49 6.45 -0.68
CA GLU A 241 -10.08 6.25 -2.08
C GLU A 241 -11.27 6.34 -3.04
N ALA A 242 -12.36 5.62 -2.75
CA ALA A 242 -13.57 5.64 -3.57
C ALA A 242 -14.15 7.06 -3.70
N ALA A 243 -14.24 7.83 -2.62
CA ALA A 243 -14.76 9.20 -2.69
C ALA A 243 -13.86 10.11 -3.54
N VAL A 244 -12.53 9.97 -3.43
CA VAL A 244 -11.58 10.82 -4.15
C VAL A 244 -11.47 10.43 -5.63
N ARG A 245 -11.29 9.13 -5.92
CA ARG A 245 -11.02 8.61 -7.27
C ARG A 245 -12.27 8.36 -8.11
N LEU A 246 -13.40 8.01 -7.48
CA LEU A 246 -14.69 7.83 -8.15
C LEU A 246 -15.63 9.01 -7.88
N GLY A 247 -15.81 9.36 -6.61
CA GLY A 247 -16.85 10.30 -6.17
C GLY A 247 -16.69 11.70 -6.74
N ARG A 248 -15.45 12.16 -6.88
CA ARG A 248 -15.12 13.50 -7.39
C ARG A 248 -14.82 13.51 -8.89
N ALA A 249 -14.84 12.34 -9.55
CA ALA A 249 -14.56 12.26 -10.98
C ALA A 249 -15.82 12.58 -11.79
N GLU A 250 -15.73 13.58 -12.67
CA GLU A 250 -16.72 13.78 -13.73
C GLU A 250 -16.67 12.63 -14.74
N THR A 251 -17.84 12.24 -15.23
CA THR A 251 -17.98 11.07 -16.07
C THR A 251 -19.04 11.25 -17.14
N GLU A 252 -18.96 10.43 -18.20
CA GLU A 252 -20.00 10.30 -19.19
C GLU A 252 -21.33 9.92 -18.53
N ASP A 253 -22.39 10.66 -18.87
CA ASP A 253 -23.75 10.52 -18.33
C ASP A 253 -23.84 10.42 -16.80
N LEU A 254 -22.86 10.92 -16.05
CA LEU A 254 -22.80 10.81 -14.57
C LEU A 254 -22.73 9.38 -14.01
N ARG A 255 -22.52 8.35 -14.83
CA ARG A 255 -22.41 6.94 -14.38
C ARG A 255 -21.12 6.67 -13.61
N ILE A 256 -21.22 6.17 -12.38
CA ILE A 256 -20.07 5.86 -11.51
C ILE A 256 -19.09 4.90 -12.18
N SER A 257 -19.61 3.84 -12.81
CA SER A 257 -18.83 2.82 -13.50
C SER A 257 -18.12 3.30 -14.78
N SER A 258 -18.43 4.50 -15.26
CA SER A 258 -17.77 5.05 -16.45
C SER A 258 -16.50 5.84 -16.13
N ALA A 259 -16.20 6.08 -14.84
CA ALA A 259 -15.00 6.76 -14.37
C ALA A 259 -13.71 6.06 -14.83
N PRO A 260 -12.64 6.80 -15.22
CA PRO A 260 -11.38 6.19 -15.64
C PRO A 260 -10.77 5.25 -14.61
N TRP A 261 -10.78 5.64 -13.34
CA TRP A 261 -10.26 4.78 -12.25
C TRP A 261 -11.11 3.52 -12.05
N TRP A 262 -12.44 3.61 -12.21
CA TRP A 262 -13.30 2.42 -12.18
C TRP A 262 -12.90 1.43 -13.27
N LYS A 263 -12.78 1.91 -14.52
CA LYS A 263 -12.41 1.10 -15.69
C LYS A 263 -11.02 0.49 -15.55
N MET A 264 -10.08 1.20 -14.94
CA MET A 264 -8.73 0.70 -14.65
C MET A 264 -8.78 -0.44 -13.63
N ARG A 265 -9.47 -0.27 -12.50
CA ARG A 265 -9.54 -1.27 -11.42
C ARG A 265 -10.37 -2.50 -11.78
N HIS A 266 -11.42 -2.32 -12.59
CA HIS A 266 -12.37 -3.39 -12.94
C HIS A 266 -12.17 -3.95 -14.36
N GLY A 267 -11.20 -3.43 -15.12
CA GLY A 267 -11.00 -3.75 -16.53
C GLY A 267 -10.61 -5.21 -16.79
N ASP A 268 -9.97 -5.86 -15.82
CA ASP A 268 -9.55 -7.25 -15.90
C ASP A 268 -10.67 -8.24 -15.49
N ILE A 269 -11.82 -7.74 -15.05
CA ILE A 269 -12.98 -8.57 -14.71
C ILE A 269 -13.75 -8.88 -16.00
N PRO A 270 -13.95 -10.17 -16.35
CA PRO A 270 -14.69 -10.53 -17.55
C PRO A 270 -16.12 -9.99 -17.53
N LYS A 271 -16.63 -9.63 -18.70
CA LYS A 271 -17.99 -9.10 -18.85
C LYS A 271 -19.05 -10.12 -18.42
N GLU A 272 -18.75 -11.40 -18.56
CA GLU A 272 -19.58 -12.53 -18.17
C GLU A 272 -19.80 -12.58 -16.65
N VAL A 273 -18.81 -12.15 -15.86
CA VAL A 273 -18.96 -12.03 -14.40
C VAL A 273 -20.01 -10.97 -14.09
N PHE A 274 -19.91 -9.78 -14.68
CA PHE A 274 -20.89 -8.72 -14.48
C PHE A 274 -22.29 -9.08 -14.98
N ALA A 275 -22.38 -9.83 -16.09
CA ALA A 275 -23.63 -10.29 -16.66
C ALA A 275 -24.25 -11.51 -15.93
N SER A 276 -23.55 -12.09 -14.95
CA SER A 276 -24.05 -13.22 -14.18
C SER A 276 -25.31 -12.85 -13.39
N ALA A 277 -26.17 -13.83 -13.11
CA ALA A 277 -27.41 -13.60 -12.36
C ALA A 277 -27.18 -13.08 -10.92
N GLU A 278 -26.01 -13.31 -10.33
CA GLU A 278 -25.69 -12.86 -8.96
C GLU A 278 -25.27 -11.38 -8.92
N ILE A 279 -24.73 -10.84 -10.02
CA ILE A 279 -24.26 -9.45 -10.11
C ILE A 279 -25.21 -8.60 -10.96
N GLY A 280 -25.59 -9.11 -12.14
CA GLY A 280 -26.53 -8.51 -13.09
C GLY A 280 -25.95 -7.36 -13.90
N SER A 281 -25.25 -6.42 -13.25
CA SER A 281 -24.58 -5.32 -13.92
C SER A 281 -23.41 -4.74 -13.12
N PRO A 282 -22.51 -3.99 -13.78
CA PRO A 282 -21.46 -3.21 -13.10
C PRO A 282 -21.97 -2.16 -12.10
N ALA A 283 -23.25 -1.80 -12.14
CA ALA A 283 -23.85 -0.87 -11.19
C ALA A 283 -24.16 -1.54 -9.83
N ASN A 284 -24.19 -2.87 -9.76
CA ASN A 284 -24.44 -3.58 -8.50
C ASN A 284 -23.15 -3.77 -7.69
N CYS A 285 -22.64 -2.66 -7.12
CA CYS A 285 -21.41 -2.68 -6.34
C CYS A 285 -21.51 -3.66 -5.14
N ASN A 286 -22.66 -3.70 -4.48
CA ASN A 286 -22.91 -4.47 -3.26
C ASN A 286 -22.81 -5.99 -3.48
N ALA A 287 -23.00 -6.47 -4.72
CA ALA A 287 -22.83 -7.89 -5.04
C ALA A 287 -21.40 -8.39 -4.83
N CYS A 288 -20.40 -7.50 -4.97
CA CYS A 288 -18.99 -7.84 -4.79
C CYS A 288 -18.35 -7.13 -3.58
N HIS A 289 -18.77 -5.92 -3.27
CA HIS A 289 -18.26 -5.11 -2.17
C HIS A 289 -19.23 -5.19 -0.98
N GLY A 290 -18.98 -6.14 -0.07
CA GLY A 290 -19.83 -6.37 1.11
C GLY A 290 -19.84 -5.22 2.12
N ASP A 291 -18.92 -4.27 1.97
CA ASP A 291 -18.79 -3.06 2.78
C ASP A 291 -19.23 -1.79 2.03
N ALA A 292 -19.86 -1.90 0.85
CA ALA A 292 -20.26 -0.76 0.02
C ALA A 292 -21.10 0.30 0.77
N GLU A 293 -21.95 -0.13 1.71
CA GLU A 293 -22.76 0.76 2.55
C GLU A 293 -21.94 1.63 3.51
N THR A 294 -20.67 1.29 3.75
CA THR A 294 -19.76 2.09 4.58
C THR A 294 -19.05 3.20 3.79
N GLY A 295 -19.15 3.18 2.45
CA GLY A 295 -18.48 4.10 1.55
C GLY A 295 -16.96 3.89 1.42
N ARG A 296 -16.42 2.82 2.01
CA ARG A 296 -14.98 2.50 1.99
C ARG A 296 -14.56 1.73 0.74
N PHE A 297 -15.30 0.67 0.40
CA PHE A 297 -14.99 -0.22 -0.73
C PHE A 297 -13.61 -0.89 -0.58
N ASP A 298 -13.29 -1.35 0.62
CA ASP A 298 -11.98 -1.92 0.95
C ASP A 298 -11.66 -3.14 0.09
N ASP A 299 -10.47 -3.18 -0.53
CA ASP A 299 -10.01 -4.32 -1.35
C ASP A 299 -10.04 -5.65 -0.58
N ALA A 300 -9.71 -5.62 0.71
CA ALA A 300 -9.73 -6.78 1.59
C ALA A 300 -11.15 -7.33 1.88
N ARG A 301 -12.20 -6.57 1.55
CA ARG A 301 -13.61 -6.94 1.75
C ARG A 301 -14.28 -7.44 0.47
N ILE A 302 -13.60 -7.36 -0.68
CA ILE A 302 -14.14 -7.79 -1.97
C ILE A 302 -14.36 -9.30 -1.99
N ARG A 303 -15.56 -9.71 -2.39
CA ARG A 303 -15.94 -11.10 -2.60
C ARG A 303 -16.80 -11.22 -3.85
N ILE A 304 -16.19 -11.63 -4.96
CA ILE A 304 -16.94 -11.94 -6.17
C ILE A 304 -17.68 -13.27 -5.94
N PRO A 305 -19.00 -13.34 -6.16
CA PRO A 305 -19.78 -14.56 -6.02
C PRO A 305 -19.20 -15.74 -6.82
N GLU A 306 -19.16 -16.94 -6.22
CA GLU A 306 -18.50 -18.10 -6.82
C GLU A 306 -19.15 -18.53 -8.14
N LYS A 307 -20.49 -18.46 -8.28
CA LYS A 307 -21.15 -18.85 -9.52
C LYS A 307 -20.88 -17.84 -10.63
N ALA A 308 -20.75 -16.56 -10.29
CA ALA A 308 -20.30 -15.53 -11.23
C ALA A 308 -18.90 -15.82 -11.78
N ARG A 309 -17.96 -16.24 -10.92
CA ARG A 309 -16.60 -16.65 -11.35
C ARG A 309 -16.64 -17.91 -12.24
N ALA A 310 -17.38 -18.92 -11.81
CA ALA A 310 -17.52 -20.17 -12.55
C ALA A 310 -18.16 -19.96 -13.94
N ALA A 311 -19.17 -19.09 -14.05
CA ALA A 311 -19.80 -18.74 -15.32
C ALA A 311 -18.82 -18.08 -16.31
N ALA A 312 -17.78 -17.41 -15.82
CA ALA A 312 -16.74 -16.79 -16.61
C ALA A 312 -15.53 -17.71 -16.88
N GLY A 313 -15.60 -19.00 -16.52
CA GLY A 313 -14.50 -19.94 -16.70
C GLY A 313 -13.29 -19.69 -15.79
N GLN A 314 -13.48 -18.94 -14.70
CA GLN A 314 -12.46 -18.69 -13.68
C GLN A 314 -12.75 -19.58 -12.47
N SER A 315 -12.08 -20.73 -12.40
CA SER A 315 -12.09 -21.63 -11.24
C SER A 315 -10.87 -21.41 -10.35
#